data_AF-A0AA87YZP7-F1
#
_entry.id   AF-A0AA87YZP7-F1
#
_cell.length_a   1.000
_cell.length_b   1.000
_cell.length_c   1.000
_cell.angle_alpha   90.00
_cell.angle_beta   90.00
_cell.angle_gamma   90.00
#
_symmetry.space_group_name_H-M   'P 1'
#
loop_
_entity.id
_entity.type
_entity.pdbx_description
1 polymer ?
#
loop_
_entity_poly.entity_id
_entity_poly.type
_entity_poly.pdbx_seq_one_letter_code
_entity_poly.pdbx_strand_id
1 'polypeptide(L)'
;MANITTSPSDGSIVRRSANYKPSFWHFDFIQSLGSEYGLEEYTRQANDLKEETRAMLEKVTGALAQLELIDTLQRLGISVHFEDEIKSILKGIHNNSSVGGSWKKNNLYAVSLEFRLLRQHGYCIHQEVFNSFKDEMENSKARMIDDDQYYTMGMLNLYEATFHMVKGETILEEARDLTTKHLKEYVKNKDEDDALSTLVTHALEIPLHWTVPILEARWFIDFYERSQDKNHTLLKLSKLNFNILQSAYQEELKD
;
A
#
# COMPACT_ATOMS: atom_id res chain seq x y z
N MET A 1 -27.60 82.14 6.80
CA MET A 1 -26.67 81.10 7.29
C MET A 1 -27.39 79.77 7.20
N ALA A 2 -27.05 78.93 6.23
CA ALA A 2 -27.59 77.57 6.11
C ALA A 2 -26.39 76.62 6.07
N ASN A 3 -26.25 75.80 7.10
CA ASN A 3 -25.19 74.82 7.24
C ASN A 3 -25.41 73.69 6.24
N ILE A 4 -24.39 73.42 5.42
CA ILE A 4 -24.31 72.23 4.57
C ILE A 4 -23.90 71.07 5.49
N THR A 5 -24.86 70.20 5.80
CA THR A 5 -24.59 68.96 6.52
C THR A 5 -24.00 67.96 5.52
N THR A 6 -22.68 67.77 5.57
CA THR A 6 -22.01 66.63 4.91
C THR A 6 -22.45 65.33 5.58
N SER A 7 -23.25 64.53 4.88
CA SER A 7 -23.47 63.12 5.23
C SER A 7 -22.25 62.30 4.78
N PRO A 8 -21.61 61.52 5.67
CA PRO A 8 -20.58 60.58 5.24
C PRO A 8 -21.27 59.46 4.46
N SER A 9 -20.86 59.23 3.22
CA SER A 9 -21.22 58.02 2.50
C SER A 9 -20.59 56.84 3.24
N ASP A 10 -21.36 56.21 4.12
CA ASP A 10 -20.99 55.00 4.83
C ASP A 10 -20.97 53.84 3.81
N GLY A 11 -19.85 53.75 3.10
CA GLY A 11 -19.58 52.67 2.15
C GLY A 11 -19.35 51.39 2.94
N SER A 12 -20.42 50.73 3.37
CA SER A 12 -20.30 49.44 4.04
C SER A 12 -19.62 48.46 3.08
N ILE A 13 -18.42 48.02 3.46
CA ILE A 13 -17.71 46.98 2.72
C ILE A 13 -18.45 45.69 3.02
N VAL A 14 -19.39 45.31 2.14
CA VAL A 14 -20.10 44.02 2.23
C VAL A 14 -19.11 42.91 1.89
N ARG A 15 -18.57 42.26 2.93
CA ARG A 15 -17.65 41.13 2.76
C ARG A 15 -18.44 39.90 2.29
N ARG A 16 -18.00 39.29 1.18
CA ARG A 16 -18.58 38.04 0.69
C ARG A 16 -18.16 36.86 1.58
N SER A 17 -19.08 35.93 1.82
CA SER A 17 -18.83 34.66 2.52
C SER A 17 -18.68 33.52 1.50
N ALA A 18 -17.77 32.60 1.76
CA ALA A 18 -17.57 31.39 0.95
C ALA A 18 -18.54 30.25 1.32
N ASN A 19 -19.42 30.45 2.31
CA ASN A 19 -20.41 29.46 2.77
C ASN A 19 -19.81 28.11 3.21
N TYR A 20 -18.61 28.15 3.82
CA TYR A 20 -17.99 26.95 4.39
C TYR A 20 -18.89 26.32 5.46
N LYS A 21 -18.93 24.99 5.46
CA LYS A 21 -19.63 24.23 6.50
C LYS A 21 -18.75 24.17 7.77
N PRO A 22 -19.38 24.09 8.95
CA PRO A 22 -18.64 23.82 10.18
C PRO A 22 -18.00 22.43 10.13
N SER A 23 -17.06 22.18 11.04
CA SER A 23 -16.48 20.85 11.27
C SER A 23 -17.58 19.81 11.49
N PHE A 24 -17.36 18.60 10.97
CA PHE A 24 -18.19 17.44 11.27
C PHE A 24 -18.04 17.00 12.74
N TRP A 25 -16.88 17.23 13.34
CA TRP A 25 -16.56 16.83 14.71
C TRP A 25 -16.68 18.02 15.66
N HIS A 26 -17.48 17.86 16.70
CA HIS A 26 -17.60 18.83 17.78
C HIS A 26 -16.39 18.76 18.71
N PHE A 27 -16.00 19.90 19.29
CA PHE A 27 -14.88 19.97 20.23
C PHE A 27 -15.08 19.05 21.44
N ASP A 28 -16.27 19.02 22.03
CA ASP A 28 -16.58 18.15 23.16
C ASP A 28 -16.46 16.66 22.82
N PHE A 29 -16.78 16.30 21.57
CA PHE A 29 -16.57 14.94 21.09
C PHE A 29 -15.08 14.60 21.02
N ILE A 30 -14.26 15.49 20.45
CA ILE A 30 -12.80 15.30 20.38
C ILE A 30 -12.19 15.15 21.78
N GLN A 31 -12.57 16.03 22.71
CA GLN A 31 -12.10 15.97 24.10
C GLN A 31 -12.57 14.71 24.84
N SER A 32 -13.72 14.14 24.45
CA SER A 32 -14.24 12.90 25.03
C SER A 32 -13.60 11.62 24.49
N LEU A 33 -12.79 11.70 23.44
CA LEU A 33 -12.12 10.52 22.88
C LEU A 33 -11.27 9.84 23.96
N GLY A 34 -11.16 8.52 23.90
CA GLY A 34 -10.36 7.75 24.83
C GLY A 34 -10.17 6.36 24.30
N SER A 35 -9.02 5.77 24.60
CA SER A 35 -8.65 4.45 24.11
C SER A 35 -7.99 3.64 25.21
N GLU A 36 -8.40 2.38 25.35
CA GLU A 36 -7.76 1.42 26.24
C GLU A 36 -6.38 0.97 25.72
N TYR A 37 -6.08 1.22 24.45
CA TYR A 37 -4.85 0.76 23.80
C TYR A 37 -3.59 1.55 24.23
N GLY A 38 -3.75 2.61 25.02
CA GLY A 38 -2.64 3.27 25.71
C GLY A 38 -2.12 2.48 26.93
N LEU A 39 -2.79 1.40 27.35
CA LEU A 39 -2.37 0.59 28.49
C LEU A 39 -1.10 -0.23 28.20
N GLU A 40 -0.24 -0.36 29.21
CA GLU A 40 1.03 -1.10 29.13
C GLU A 40 0.83 -2.57 28.72
N GLU A 41 -0.32 -3.16 29.06
CA GLU A 41 -0.66 -4.54 28.69
C GLU A 41 -0.64 -4.74 27.17
N TYR A 42 -1.27 -3.86 26.39
CA TYR A 42 -1.31 -3.98 24.92
C TYR A 42 0.07 -3.78 24.31
N THR A 43 0.89 -2.90 24.89
CA THR A 43 2.28 -2.70 24.48
C THR A 43 3.10 -3.97 24.72
N ARG A 44 2.94 -4.61 25.89
CA ARG A 44 3.61 -5.89 26.18
C ARG A 44 3.17 -6.98 25.20
N GLN A 45 1.87 -7.14 24.98
CA GLN A 45 1.35 -8.11 24.01
C GLN A 45 1.87 -7.86 22.59
N ALA A 46 1.94 -6.59 22.17
CA ALA A 46 2.50 -6.24 20.87
C ALA A 46 4.00 -6.61 20.78
N ASN A 47 4.77 -6.39 21.84
CA ASN A 47 6.19 -6.76 21.88
C ASN A 47 6.40 -8.27 21.79
N ASP A 48 5.60 -9.08 22.49
CA ASP A 48 5.67 -10.55 22.39
C ASP A 48 5.43 -11.02 20.93
N LEU A 49 4.42 -10.45 20.27
CA LEU A 49 4.12 -10.76 18.85
C LEU A 49 5.19 -10.24 17.88
N LYS A 50 5.90 -9.15 18.22
CA LYS A 50 7.04 -8.68 17.43
C LYS A 50 8.19 -9.69 17.48
N GLU A 51 8.50 -10.27 18.63
CA GLU A 51 9.53 -11.31 18.75
C GLU A 51 9.16 -12.56 17.94
N GLU A 52 7.90 -13.00 17.99
CA GLU A 52 7.42 -14.10 17.15
C GLU A 52 7.57 -13.78 15.65
N THR A 53 7.26 -12.55 15.26
CA THR A 53 7.38 -12.08 13.86
C THR A 53 8.83 -12.00 13.39
N ARG A 54 9.74 -11.55 14.26
CA ARG A 54 11.18 -11.56 13.99
C ARG A 54 11.68 -12.98 13.77
N ALA A 55 11.28 -13.92 14.62
CA ALA A 55 11.62 -15.34 14.44
C ALA A 55 11.06 -15.91 13.13
N MET A 56 9.91 -15.43 12.65
CA MET A 56 9.38 -15.81 11.32
C MET A 56 10.24 -15.26 10.18
N LEU A 57 10.68 -14.00 10.26
CA LEU A 57 11.59 -13.37 9.29
C LEU A 57 12.95 -14.08 9.21
N GLU A 58 13.47 -14.57 10.34
CA GLU A 58 14.72 -15.33 10.39
C GLU A 58 14.58 -16.74 9.80
N LYS A 59 13.42 -17.39 10.01
CA LYS A 59 13.17 -18.77 9.59
C LYS A 59 12.71 -18.90 8.15
N VAL A 60 12.10 -17.86 7.58
CA VAL A 60 11.60 -17.93 6.20
C VAL A 60 12.76 -18.13 5.23
N THR A 61 12.63 -19.17 4.41
CA THR A 61 13.63 -19.51 3.39
C THR A 61 13.01 -19.41 2.00
N GLY A 62 13.84 -19.07 1.02
CA GLY A 62 13.39 -18.81 -0.34
C GLY A 62 13.09 -17.34 -0.56
N ALA A 63 13.68 -16.79 -1.63
CA ALA A 63 13.61 -15.36 -1.91
C ALA A 63 12.17 -14.88 -2.18
N LEU A 64 11.34 -15.69 -2.85
CA LEU A 64 9.94 -15.32 -3.09
C LEU A 64 9.15 -15.21 -1.77
N ALA A 65 9.19 -16.25 -0.93
CA ALA A 65 8.49 -16.24 0.35
C ALA A 65 8.98 -15.12 1.28
N GLN A 66 10.27 -14.80 1.22
CA GLN A 66 10.84 -13.63 1.91
C GLN A 66 10.23 -12.32 1.43
N LEU A 67 10.13 -12.11 0.11
CA LEU A 67 9.51 -10.91 -0.47
C LEU A 67 8.01 -10.81 -0.15
N GLU A 68 7.29 -11.92 -0.20
CA GLU A 68 5.86 -11.98 0.14
C GLU A 68 5.61 -11.63 1.60
N LEU A 69 6.45 -12.11 2.50
CA LEU A 69 6.38 -11.76 3.91
C LEU A 69 6.65 -10.27 4.11
N ILE A 70 7.70 -9.72 3.47
CA ILE A 70 8.01 -8.29 3.54
C ILE A 70 6.84 -7.45 3.02
N ASP A 71 6.27 -7.80 1.87
CA ASP A 71 5.12 -7.10 1.30
C ASP A 71 3.92 -7.12 2.24
N THR A 72 3.62 -8.28 2.83
CA THR A 72 2.55 -8.45 3.81
C THR A 72 2.79 -7.56 5.04
N LEU A 73 4.01 -7.52 5.58
CA LEU A 73 4.35 -6.66 6.73
C LEU A 73 4.21 -5.17 6.41
N GLN A 74 4.59 -4.75 5.19
CA GLN A 74 4.44 -3.37 4.73
C GLN A 74 2.97 -2.98 4.61
N ARG A 75 2.17 -3.80 3.92
CA ARG A 75 0.75 -3.54 3.70
C ARG A 75 -0.07 -3.64 4.98
N LEU A 76 0.34 -4.45 5.96
CA LEU A 76 -0.26 -4.49 7.30
C LEU A 76 0.17 -3.32 8.21
N GLY A 77 1.05 -2.43 7.74
CA GLY A 77 1.50 -1.26 8.51
C GLY A 77 2.40 -1.61 9.72
N ILE A 78 3.04 -2.78 9.71
CA ILE A 78 3.90 -3.25 10.82
C ILE A 78 5.37 -3.38 10.45
N SER A 79 5.73 -3.13 9.18
CA SER A 79 7.12 -3.17 8.69
C SER A 79 8.09 -2.25 9.43
N VAL A 80 7.62 -1.13 9.98
CA VAL A 80 8.43 -0.17 10.77
C VAL A 80 9.12 -0.79 11.99
N HIS A 81 8.60 -1.92 12.51
CA HIS A 81 9.21 -2.62 13.64
C HIS A 81 10.33 -3.58 13.24
N PHE A 82 10.57 -3.76 11.93
CA PHE A 82 11.46 -4.78 11.37
C PHE A 82 12.39 -4.23 10.26
N GLU A 83 12.72 -2.94 10.32
CA GLU A 83 13.46 -2.27 9.24
C GLU A 83 14.83 -2.90 8.98
N ASP A 84 15.55 -3.30 10.04
CA ASP A 84 16.88 -3.90 9.94
C ASP A 84 16.83 -5.30 9.31
N GLU A 85 15.86 -6.11 9.72
CA GLU A 85 15.61 -7.45 9.17
C GLU A 85 15.23 -7.36 7.70
N ILE A 86 14.29 -6.48 7.35
CA ILE A 86 13.85 -6.24 5.96
C ILE A 86 15.04 -5.81 5.11
N LYS A 87 15.84 -4.84 5.58
CA LYS A 87 17.03 -4.35 4.87
C LYS A 87 18.06 -5.45 4.65
N SER A 88 18.29 -6.29 5.66
CA SER A 88 19.21 -7.43 5.58
C SER A 88 18.75 -8.45 4.53
N ILE A 89 17.46 -8.82 4.56
CA ILE A 89 16.87 -9.77 3.61
C ILE A 89 16.94 -9.23 2.18
N LEU A 90 16.49 -7.98 1.95
CA LEU A 90 16.52 -7.36 0.61
C LEU A 90 17.95 -7.24 0.07
N LYS A 91 18.92 -6.91 0.92
CA LYS A 91 20.34 -6.91 0.54
C LYS A 91 20.83 -8.30 0.11
N GLY A 92 20.44 -9.34 0.85
CA GLY A 92 20.74 -10.74 0.49
C GLY A 92 20.14 -11.12 -0.86
N ILE A 93 18.88 -10.77 -1.10
CA ILE A 93 18.17 -11.03 -2.37
C ILE A 93 18.86 -10.28 -3.53
N HIS A 94 19.15 -8.99 -3.36
CA HIS A 94 19.79 -8.19 -4.39
C HIS A 94 21.18 -8.74 -4.78
N ASN A 95 22.00 -9.11 -3.79
CA ASN A 95 23.32 -9.68 -4.06
C ASN A 95 23.23 -11.02 -4.83
N ASN A 96 22.27 -11.87 -4.46
CA ASN A 96 22.04 -13.16 -5.11
C ASN A 96 21.31 -13.05 -6.45
N SER A 97 20.67 -11.92 -6.75
CA SER A 97 19.95 -11.65 -7.99
C SER A 97 20.84 -11.76 -9.24
N SER A 98 22.13 -11.39 -9.09
CA SER A 98 23.14 -11.49 -10.15
C SER A 98 23.50 -12.94 -10.56
N VAL A 99 23.14 -13.94 -9.74
CA VAL A 99 23.53 -15.36 -9.93
C VAL A 99 22.47 -16.14 -10.74
N GLY A 100 21.44 -15.47 -11.29
CA GLY A 100 20.46 -16.13 -12.16
C GLY A 100 19.56 -17.12 -11.39
N GLY A 101 18.91 -16.63 -10.33
CA GLY A 101 18.03 -17.45 -9.49
C GLY A 101 16.88 -18.10 -10.27
N SER A 102 16.82 -19.44 -10.26
CA SER A 102 15.79 -20.28 -10.91
C SER A 102 14.34 -19.84 -10.62
N TRP A 103 14.08 -19.29 -9.42
CA TRP A 103 12.75 -18.89 -8.95
C TRP A 103 12.12 -17.70 -9.71
N LYS A 104 12.93 -16.96 -10.48
CA LYS A 104 12.46 -15.84 -11.31
C LYS A 104 12.08 -16.25 -12.72
N LYS A 105 12.54 -17.43 -13.16
CA LYS A 105 12.42 -17.84 -14.56
C LYS A 105 10.95 -18.00 -14.91
N ASN A 106 10.47 -17.20 -15.86
CA ASN A 106 9.09 -17.17 -16.35
C ASN A 106 8.04 -16.89 -15.24
N ASN A 107 8.42 -16.17 -14.19
CA ASN A 107 7.53 -15.82 -13.08
C ASN A 107 7.38 -14.29 -13.00
N LEU A 108 6.36 -13.76 -13.69
CA LEU A 108 6.13 -12.32 -13.74
C LEU A 108 5.84 -11.74 -12.35
N TYR A 109 5.10 -12.48 -11.52
CA TYR A 109 4.79 -12.09 -10.16
C TYR A 109 6.06 -11.89 -9.32
N ALA A 110 6.95 -12.89 -9.30
CA ALA A 110 8.20 -12.83 -8.55
C ALA A 110 9.11 -11.68 -8.99
N VAL A 111 9.28 -11.51 -10.32
CA VAL A 111 10.13 -10.45 -10.88
C VAL A 111 9.56 -9.06 -10.56
N SER A 112 8.25 -8.89 -10.68
CA SER A 112 7.58 -7.61 -10.39
C SER A 112 7.63 -7.25 -8.91
N LEU A 113 7.38 -8.23 -8.04
CA LEU A 113 7.43 -8.06 -6.59
C LEU A 113 8.85 -7.69 -6.11
N GLU A 114 9.87 -8.41 -6.58
CA GLU A 114 11.26 -8.09 -6.27
C GLU A 114 11.64 -6.70 -6.77
N PHE A 115 11.32 -6.37 -8.02
CA PHE A 115 11.61 -5.07 -8.61
C PHE A 115 11.00 -3.94 -7.77
N ARG A 116 9.72 -4.07 -7.42
CA ARG A 116 8.98 -3.09 -6.61
C ARG A 116 9.64 -2.90 -5.26
N LEU A 117 9.84 -3.98 -4.50
CA LEU A 117 10.40 -3.92 -3.15
C LEU A 117 11.84 -3.41 -3.15
N LEU A 118 12.68 -3.84 -4.10
CA LEU A 118 14.05 -3.34 -4.19
C LEU A 118 14.09 -1.84 -4.52
N ARG A 119 13.30 -1.37 -5.49
CA ARG A 119 13.26 0.07 -5.82
C ARG A 119 12.70 0.92 -4.69
N GLN A 120 11.65 0.46 -4.02
CA GLN A 120 11.07 1.12 -2.85
C GLN A 120 12.12 1.31 -1.73
N HIS A 121 13.08 0.40 -1.62
CA HIS A 121 14.19 0.45 -0.66
C HIS A 121 15.47 1.08 -1.24
N GLY A 122 15.40 1.76 -2.38
CA GLY A 122 16.48 2.57 -2.94
C GLY A 122 17.51 1.80 -3.78
N TYR A 123 17.26 0.55 -4.13
CA TYR A 123 18.13 -0.19 -5.03
C TYR A 123 17.89 0.21 -6.49
N CYS A 124 18.97 0.33 -7.26
CA CYS A 124 18.91 0.61 -8.68
C CYS A 124 18.71 -0.70 -9.47
N ILE A 125 17.45 -1.02 -9.77
CA ILE A 125 17.08 -2.17 -10.62
C ILE A 125 16.66 -1.66 -11.97
N HIS A 126 17.26 -2.17 -13.05
CA HIS A 126 16.99 -1.74 -14.42
C HIS A 126 15.67 -2.33 -14.97
N GLN A 127 14.92 -1.57 -15.79
CA GLN A 127 13.64 -2.01 -16.39
C GLN A 127 13.79 -3.22 -17.33
N GLU A 128 14.99 -3.48 -17.83
CA GLU A 128 15.31 -4.57 -18.76
C GLU A 128 15.05 -5.96 -18.16
N VAL A 129 14.86 -6.07 -16.84
CA VAL A 129 14.39 -7.30 -16.19
C VAL A 129 13.04 -7.78 -16.74
N PHE A 130 12.25 -6.88 -17.32
CA PHE A 130 10.95 -7.22 -17.92
C PHE A 130 11.03 -7.62 -19.40
N ASN A 131 12.20 -7.54 -20.05
CA ASN A 131 12.34 -7.89 -21.47
C ASN A 131 11.95 -9.34 -21.77
N SER A 132 12.19 -10.27 -20.83
CA SER A 132 11.80 -11.68 -20.99
C SER A 132 10.29 -11.89 -21.04
N PHE A 133 9.50 -10.92 -20.60
CA PHE A 133 8.04 -10.98 -20.59
C PHE A 133 7.41 -10.19 -21.73
N LYS A 134 8.22 -9.53 -22.58
CA LYS A 134 7.70 -8.68 -23.67
C LYS A 134 6.80 -9.46 -24.62
N ASP A 135 7.21 -10.66 -25.03
CA ASP A 135 6.39 -11.51 -25.92
C ASP A 135 5.11 -12.00 -25.25
N GLU A 136 5.16 -12.31 -23.94
CA GLU A 136 3.96 -12.68 -23.16
C GLU A 136 3.01 -11.49 -23.00
N MET A 137 3.55 -10.29 -22.82
CA MET A 137 2.81 -9.05 -22.75
C MET A 137 2.17 -8.72 -24.10
N GLU A 138 2.89 -8.83 -25.22
CA GLU A 138 2.32 -8.64 -26.55
C GLU A 138 1.22 -9.68 -26.87
N ASN A 139 1.42 -10.94 -26.49
CA ASN A 139 0.43 -12.02 -26.65
C ASN A 139 -0.71 -11.98 -25.61
N SER A 140 -0.59 -11.23 -24.52
CA SER A 140 -1.63 -11.06 -23.49
C SER A 140 -2.93 -10.50 -24.08
N LYS A 141 -2.85 -9.76 -25.19
CA LYS A 141 -4.01 -9.30 -25.98
C LYS A 141 -4.89 -10.46 -26.47
N ALA A 142 -4.33 -11.66 -26.64
CA ALA A 142 -5.03 -12.87 -27.05
C ALA A 142 -5.46 -13.76 -25.86
N ARG A 143 -4.84 -13.59 -24.68
CA ARG A 143 -5.10 -14.37 -23.46
C ARG A 143 -6.06 -13.71 -22.48
N MET A 144 -6.78 -12.66 -22.89
CA MET A 144 -7.70 -11.90 -22.03
C MET A 144 -8.85 -12.73 -21.41
N ILE A 145 -8.93 -14.04 -21.67
CA ILE A 145 -10.10 -14.89 -21.43
C ILE A 145 -9.79 -16.11 -20.52
N ASP A 146 -8.53 -16.43 -20.23
CA ASP A 146 -8.24 -17.57 -19.33
C ASP A 146 -8.19 -17.14 -17.87
N ASP A 147 -8.91 -17.90 -17.03
CA ASP A 147 -9.09 -17.80 -15.58
C ASP A 147 -7.82 -18.04 -14.75
N ASP A 148 -6.64 -17.71 -15.29
CA ASP A 148 -5.39 -17.88 -14.57
C ASP A 148 -5.20 -16.75 -13.54
N GLN A 149 -5.70 -17.02 -12.33
CA GLN A 149 -5.51 -16.16 -11.15
C GLN A 149 -4.02 -15.84 -10.91
N TYR A 150 -3.12 -16.78 -11.22
CA TYR A 150 -1.69 -16.60 -11.04
C TYR A 150 -1.12 -15.58 -12.04
N TYR A 151 -1.53 -15.65 -13.29
CA TYR A 151 -1.15 -14.67 -14.31
C TYR A 151 -1.70 -13.27 -13.96
N THR A 152 -2.95 -13.19 -13.53
CA THR A 152 -3.58 -11.92 -13.13
C THR A 152 -2.87 -11.30 -11.92
N MET A 153 -2.46 -12.13 -10.94
CA MET A 153 -1.63 -11.69 -9.81
C MET A 153 -0.27 -11.13 -10.27
N GLY A 154 0.34 -11.76 -11.29
CA GLY A 154 1.54 -11.25 -11.95
C GLY A 154 1.32 -9.89 -12.61
N MET A 155 0.21 -9.71 -13.34
CA MET A 155 -0.16 -8.44 -13.96
C MET A 155 -0.42 -7.33 -12.92
N LEU A 156 -1.08 -7.67 -11.81
CA LEU A 156 -1.29 -6.75 -10.70
C LEU A 156 0.04 -6.29 -10.09
N ASN A 157 0.97 -7.21 -9.83
CA ASN A 157 2.27 -6.84 -9.27
C ASN A 157 3.13 -6.06 -10.27
N LEU A 158 3.03 -6.37 -11.57
CA LEU A 158 3.68 -5.57 -12.62
C LEU A 158 3.10 -4.15 -12.67
N TYR A 159 1.78 -4.02 -12.63
CA TYR A 159 1.10 -2.72 -12.54
C TYR A 159 1.65 -1.90 -11.36
N GLU A 160 1.69 -2.47 -10.16
CA GLU A 160 2.23 -1.80 -8.97
C GLU A 160 3.72 -1.45 -9.10
N ALA A 161 4.51 -2.35 -9.70
CA ALA A 161 5.92 -2.11 -9.97
C ALA A 161 6.13 -0.92 -10.91
N THR A 162 5.25 -0.70 -11.90
CA THR A 162 5.40 0.39 -12.87
C THR A 162 5.34 1.78 -12.21
N PHE A 163 4.68 1.94 -11.07
CA PHE A 163 4.64 3.23 -10.36
C PHE A 163 5.96 3.64 -9.73
N HIS A 164 6.96 2.73 -9.72
CA HIS A 164 8.33 3.03 -9.32
C HIS A 164 9.22 3.42 -10.51
N MET A 165 8.63 3.71 -11.68
CA MET A 165 9.35 4.16 -12.88
C MET A 165 9.99 5.54 -12.69
N VAL A 166 11.13 5.75 -13.35
CA VAL A 166 11.76 7.07 -13.51
C VAL A 166 11.68 7.54 -14.96
N LYS A 167 12.00 8.81 -15.21
CA LYS A 167 11.92 9.40 -16.55
C LYS A 167 12.82 8.64 -17.55
N GLY A 168 12.23 8.24 -18.68
CA GLY A 168 12.93 7.54 -19.76
C GLY A 168 12.78 6.02 -19.77
N GLU A 169 12.00 5.47 -18.82
CA GLU A 169 11.76 4.03 -18.72
C GLU A 169 10.53 3.58 -19.54
N THR A 170 10.71 3.53 -20.86
CA THR A 170 9.63 3.22 -21.81
C THR A 170 9.05 1.81 -21.63
N ILE A 171 9.84 0.83 -21.16
CA ILE A 171 9.33 -0.53 -20.92
C ILE A 171 8.29 -0.51 -19.80
N LEU A 172 8.52 0.28 -18.74
CA LEU A 172 7.57 0.41 -17.63
C LEU A 172 6.35 1.24 -18.02
N GLU A 173 6.51 2.25 -18.89
CA GLU A 173 5.38 3.00 -19.46
C GLU A 173 4.46 2.08 -20.27
N GLU A 174 5.01 1.30 -21.21
CA GLU A 174 4.26 0.31 -22.00
C GLU A 174 3.62 -0.76 -21.11
N ALA A 175 4.34 -1.23 -20.09
CA ALA A 175 3.85 -2.22 -19.13
C ALA A 175 2.66 -1.70 -18.32
N ARG A 176 2.69 -0.42 -17.91
CA ARG A 176 1.59 0.20 -17.15
C ARG A 176 0.32 0.25 -17.98
N ASP A 177 0.41 0.68 -19.24
CA ASP A 177 -0.76 0.79 -20.12
C ASP A 177 -1.40 -0.58 -20.38
N LEU A 178 -0.55 -1.58 -20.60
CA LEU A 178 -0.96 -2.95 -20.86
C LEU A 178 -1.62 -3.60 -19.65
N THR A 179 -0.97 -3.55 -18.49
CA THR A 179 -1.50 -4.11 -17.24
C THR A 179 -2.79 -3.41 -16.84
N THR A 180 -2.86 -2.08 -16.95
CA THR A 180 -4.09 -1.31 -16.70
C THR A 180 -5.25 -1.80 -17.56
N LYS A 181 -5.01 -2.03 -18.86
CA LYS A 181 -6.05 -2.55 -19.77
C LYS A 181 -6.50 -3.96 -19.36
N HIS A 182 -5.55 -4.85 -19.07
CA HIS A 182 -5.83 -6.22 -18.69
C HIS A 182 -6.63 -6.29 -17.38
N LEU A 183 -6.17 -5.59 -16.35
CA LEU A 183 -6.79 -5.54 -15.02
C LEU A 183 -8.20 -4.95 -15.05
N LYS A 184 -8.43 -3.88 -15.85
CA LYS A 184 -9.77 -3.33 -16.05
C LYS A 184 -10.72 -4.31 -16.73
N GLU A 185 -10.22 -5.15 -17.63
CA GLU A 185 -11.04 -6.17 -18.27
C GLU A 185 -11.31 -7.36 -17.34
N TYR A 186 -10.33 -7.73 -16.51
CA TYR A 186 -10.48 -8.76 -15.49
C TYR A 186 -11.61 -8.42 -14.51
N VAL A 187 -11.63 -7.21 -13.93
CA VAL A 187 -12.65 -6.80 -12.96
C VAL A 187 -14.06 -6.75 -13.56
N LYS A 188 -14.20 -6.41 -14.84
CA LYS A 188 -15.52 -6.41 -15.51
C LYS A 188 -16.16 -7.80 -15.61
N ASN A 189 -15.34 -8.85 -15.65
CA ASN A 189 -15.77 -10.22 -15.89
C ASN A 189 -15.73 -11.08 -14.61
N LYS A 190 -15.55 -10.46 -13.44
CA LYS A 190 -15.44 -11.13 -12.15
C LYS A 190 -16.47 -10.61 -11.15
N ASP A 191 -16.88 -11.48 -10.25
CA ASP A 191 -17.78 -11.13 -9.16
C ASP A 191 -17.06 -10.23 -8.13
N GLU A 192 -17.83 -9.39 -7.45
CA GLU A 192 -17.31 -8.51 -6.39
C GLU A 192 -16.75 -9.28 -5.18
N ASP A 193 -17.24 -10.51 -4.96
CA ASP A 193 -16.78 -11.40 -3.88
C ASP A 193 -15.42 -12.09 -4.17
N ASP A 194 -14.87 -11.95 -5.38
CA ASP A 194 -13.55 -12.47 -5.71
C ASP A 194 -12.45 -11.64 -5.04
N ALA A 195 -11.61 -12.29 -4.24
CA ALA A 195 -10.55 -11.62 -3.47
C ALA A 195 -9.50 -10.93 -4.36
N LEU A 196 -9.19 -11.51 -5.53
CA LEU A 196 -8.26 -10.89 -6.47
C LEU A 196 -8.91 -9.69 -7.18
N SER A 197 -10.18 -9.79 -7.56
CA SER A 197 -10.97 -8.68 -8.11
C SER A 197 -11.01 -7.49 -7.15
N THR A 198 -11.18 -7.75 -5.84
CA THR A 198 -11.11 -6.72 -4.79
C THR A 198 -9.73 -6.05 -4.75
N LEU A 199 -8.64 -6.81 -4.79
CA LEU A 199 -7.28 -6.27 -4.83
C LEU A 199 -7.02 -5.43 -6.08
N VAL A 200 -7.44 -5.93 -7.24
CA VAL A 200 -7.25 -5.25 -8.52
C VAL A 200 -8.03 -3.95 -8.57
N THR A 201 -9.27 -3.95 -8.07
CA THR A 201 -10.10 -2.75 -7.99
C THR A 201 -9.43 -1.68 -7.13
N HIS A 202 -8.96 -2.05 -5.93
CA HIS A 202 -8.26 -1.15 -5.02
C HIS A 202 -7.00 -0.54 -5.65
N ALA A 203 -6.17 -1.36 -6.30
CA ALA A 203 -4.95 -0.90 -6.98
C ALA A 203 -5.24 0.04 -8.17
N LEU A 204 -6.34 -0.19 -8.90
CA LEU A 204 -6.76 0.66 -10.02
C LEU A 204 -7.33 2.01 -9.58
N GLU A 205 -7.83 2.12 -8.34
CA GLU A 205 -8.25 3.40 -7.75
C GLU A 205 -7.04 4.26 -7.39
N ILE A 206 -6.14 3.72 -6.56
CA ILE A 206 -4.88 4.35 -6.17
C ILE A 206 -3.81 3.26 -6.08
N PRO A 207 -2.72 3.33 -6.88
CA PRO A 207 -1.64 2.36 -6.80
C PRO A 207 -0.93 2.44 -5.44
N LEU A 208 -0.44 1.31 -4.95
CA LEU A 208 0.18 1.18 -3.64
C LEU A 208 1.30 2.20 -3.40
N HIS A 209 2.08 2.53 -4.43
CA HIS A 209 3.17 3.51 -4.35
C HIS A 209 2.69 4.93 -3.98
N TRP A 210 1.44 5.28 -4.28
CA TRP A 210 0.84 6.59 -4.00
C TRP A 210 -0.08 6.60 -2.78
N THR A 211 -0.37 5.41 -2.22
CA THR A 211 -1.26 5.27 -1.08
C THR A 211 -0.55 5.64 0.22
N VAL A 212 -1.25 6.38 1.10
CA VAL A 212 -0.73 6.70 2.43
C VAL A 212 -0.69 5.42 3.28
N PRO A 213 0.46 5.03 3.87
CA PRO A 213 0.62 3.73 4.51
C PRO A 213 -0.42 3.38 5.59
N ILE A 214 -0.86 4.35 6.40
CA ILE A 214 -1.85 4.10 7.46
C ILE A 214 -3.25 3.80 6.89
N LEU A 215 -3.58 4.37 5.73
CA LEU A 215 -4.85 4.12 5.04
C LEU A 215 -4.82 2.75 4.37
N GLU A 216 -3.70 2.40 3.71
CA GLU A 216 -3.48 1.05 3.20
C GLU A 216 -3.57 0.02 4.32
N ALA A 217 -2.89 0.24 5.45
CA ALA A 217 -2.90 -0.68 6.58
C ALA A 217 -4.32 -0.96 7.07
N ARG A 218 -5.16 0.07 7.19
CA ARG A 218 -6.55 -0.12 7.62
C ARG A 218 -7.32 -1.01 6.65
N TRP A 219 -7.25 -0.70 5.36
CA TRP A 219 -7.95 -1.46 4.32
C TRP A 219 -7.43 -2.89 4.22
N PHE A 220 -6.10 -3.05 4.23
CA PHE A 220 -5.45 -4.34 4.05
C PHE A 220 -5.61 -5.27 5.25
N ILE A 221 -5.72 -4.76 6.48
CA ILE A 221 -6.09 -5.58 7.65
C ILE A 221 -7.45 -6.26 7.43
N ASP A 222 -8.45 -5.48 6.99
CA ASP A 222 -9.81 -5.99 6.76
C ASP A 222 -9.86 -6.94 5.55
N PHE A 223 -8.99 -6.73 4.55
CA PHE A 223 -8.80 -7.66 3.42
C PHE A 223 -8.11 -8.97 3.87
N TYR A 224 -6.98 -8.87 4.56
CA TYR A 224 -6.14 -9.99 5.00
C TYR A 224 -6.86 -10.90 6.01
N GLU A 225 -7.74 -10.35 6.84
CA GLU A 225 -8.56 -11.13 7.77
C GLU A 225 -9.49 -12.13 7.05
N ARG A 226 -9.94 -11.80 5.85
CA ARG A 226 -10.81 -12.65 5.03
C ARG A 226 -10.03 -13.75 4.28
N SER A 227 -8.71 -13.62 4.16
CA SER A 227 -7.87 -14.62 3.49
C SER A 227 -7.87 -15.96 4.23
N GLN A 228 -7.86 -17.07 3.46
CA GLN A 228 -7.83 -18.42 4.01
C GLN A 228 -6.47 -18.74 4.65
N ASP A 229 -5.37 -18.37 4.00
CA ASP A 229 -4.00 -18.68 4.43
C ASP A 229 -3.37 -17.57 5.30
N LYS A 230 -4.20 -16.81 6.03
CA LYS A 230 -3.71 -15.71 6.86
C LYS A 230 -2.83 -16.19 8.01
N ASN A 231 -1.78 -15.44 8.31
CA ASN A 231 -0.98 -15.63 9.50
C ASN A 231 -1.64 -14.89 10.67
N HIS A 232 -2.12 -15.65 11.66
CA HIS A 232 -2.81 -15.11 12.82
C HIS A 232 -1.92 -14.21 13.69
N THR A 233 -0.62 -14.49 13.80
CA THR A 233 0.33 -13.65 14.54
C THR A 233 0.45 -12.28 13.86
N LEU A 234 0.63 -12.25 12.53
CA LEU A 234 0.72 -10.99 11.77
C LEU A 234 -0.58 -10.18 11.86
N LEU A 235 -1.73 -10.83 11.72
CA LEU A 235 -3.04 -10.16 11.83
C LEU A 235 -3.29 -9.60 13.24
N LYS A 236 -2.92 -10.34 14.28
CA LYS A 236 -3.08 -9.85 15.66
C LYS A 236 -2.14 -8.68 15.93
N LEU A 237 -0.90 -8.77 15.49
CA LEU A 237 0.08 -7.69 15.63
C LEU A 237 -0.35 -6.43 14.88
N SER A 238 -0.88 -6.56 13.66
CA SER A 238 -1.32 -5.42 12.86
C SER A 238 -2.52 -4.68 13.50
N LYS A 239 -3.50 -5.42 14.01
CA LYS A 239 -4.64 -4.84 14.76
C LYS A 239 -4.19 -4.12 16.03
N LEU A 240 -3.31 -4.74 16.81
CA LEU A 240 -2.77 -4.10 18.02
C LEU A 240 -1.98 -2.85 17.67
N ASN A 241 -1.08 -2.92 16.70
CA ASN A 241 -0.27 -1.78 16.27
C ASN A 241 -1.16 -0.62 15.77
N PHE A 242 -2.16 -0.91 14.95
CA PHE A 242 -3.10 0.08 14.45
C PHE A 242 -3.83 0.81 15.58
N ASN A 243 -4.33 0.06 16.57
CA ASN A 243 -5.08 0.63 17.69
C ASN A 243 -4.18 1.39 18.69
N ILE A 244 -2.94 0.94 18.90
CA ILE A 244 -1.94 1.66 19.70
C ILE A 244 -1.60 3.01 19.04
N LEU A 245 -1.32 3.02 17.73
CA LEU A 245 -1.07 4.25 16.99
C LEU A 245 -2.29 5.17 16.98
N GLN A 246 -3.49 4.61 16.78
CA GLN A 246 -4.74 5.38 16.85
C GLN A 246 -4.93 6.02 18.23
N SER A 247 -4.57 5.32 19.32
CA SER A 247 -4.59 5.88 20.66
C SER A 247 -3.67 7.10 20.78
N ALA A 248 -2.44 7.01 20.25
CA ALA A 248 -1.50 8.14 20.26
C ALA A 248 -2.05 9.33 19.45
N TYR A 249 -2.59 9.08 18.25
CA TYR A 249 -3.20 10.14 17.43
C TYR A 249 -4.41 10.80 18.09
N GLN A 250 -5.20 10.05 18.88
CA GLN A 250 -6.31 10.61 19.62
C GLN A 250 -5.85 11.55 20.74
N GLU A 251 -4.75 11.22 21.41
CA GLU A 251 -4.15 12.13 22.41
C GLU A 251 -3.58 13.39 21.73
N GLU A 252 -2.82 13.23 20.64
CA GLU A 252 -2.31 14.37 19.86
C GLU A 252 -3.41 15.27 19.30
N LEU A 253 -4.59 14.72 18.97
CA LEU A 253 -5.72 15.49 18.46
C LEU A 253 -6.41 16.32 19.56
N LYS A 254 -6.26 15.95 20.83
CA LYS A 254 -6.84 16.70 21.96
C LYS A 254 -5.98 17.88 22.40
N ASP A 255 -4.67 17.77 22.23
CA ASP A 255 -3.65 18.78 22.57
C ASP A 255 -3.80 20.06 21.73
#